data_AF-A0AAD1DUN5-F1
#
_entry.id   AF-A0AAD1DUN5-F1
#
_cell.length_a   1.000
_cell.length_b   1.000
_cell.length_c   1.000
_cell.angle_alpha   90.00
_cell.angle_beta   90.00
_cell.angle_gamma   90.00
#
_symmetry.space_group_name_H-M   'P 1'
#
loop_
_entity.id
_entity.type
_entity.pdbx_description
1 polymer ?
#
loop_
_entity_poly.entity_id
_entity_poly.type
_entity_poly.pdbx_seq_one_letter_code
_entity_poly.pdbx_strand_id
1 'polypeptide(L)' 'MKNHHKEKNKVSYSQSKKYIPSIELKKIPPEKALHLLRKAGYDINEEQSEEIMEFIYIIVKLTLKEFFTSD' A
#
# COMPACT_ATOMS: atom_id res chain seq x y z
N MET A 1 42.13 -23.94 -28.52
CA MET A 1 41.50 -22.64 -28.86
C MET A 1 40.07 -22.64 -28.36
N LYS A 2 39.73 -21.66 -27.49
CA LYS A 2 38.41 -21.03 -27.25
C LYS A 2 37.21 -21.99 -27.02
N ASN A 3 36.86 -22.29 -25.77
CA ASN A 3 35.95 -21.54 -24.88
C ASN A 3 34.52 -21.34 -25.42
N HIS A 4 33.55 -21.92 -24.70
CA HIS A 4 32.50 -21.25 -23.92
C HIS A 4 31.15 -21.98 -23.97
N HIS A 5 30.88 -22.67 -22.87
CA HIS A 5 29.54 -22.82 -22.31
C HIS A 5 28.75 -21.50 -22.45
N LYS A 6 27.55 -21.57 -23.02
CA LYS A 6 26.46 -20.66 -22.67
C LYS A 6 25.26 -21.50 -22.25
N GLU A 7 25.40 -22.00 -21.03
CA GLU A 7 24.28 -22.36 -20.18
C GLU A 7 23.34 -21.15 -20.15
N LYS A 8 22.15 -21.31 -20.73
CA LYS A 8 21.11 -20.29 -20.66
C LYS A 8 20.69 -20.22 -19.20
N ASN A 9 21.28 -19.28 -18.48
CA ASN A 9 20.87 -18.91 -17.13
C ASN A 9 19.36 -18.71 -17.13
N LYS A 10 18.63 -19.72 -16.64
CA LYS A 10 17.28 -19.54 -16.12
C LYS A 10 17.46 -18.55 -14.98
N VAL A 11 17.15 -17.29 -15.24
CA VAL A 11 17.11 -16.25 -14.22
C VAL A 11 16.25 -16.81 -13.09
N SER A 12 16.91 -17.15 -12.00
CA SER A 12 16.30 -17.72 -10.82
C SER A 12 15.39 -16.63 -10.25
N TYR A 13 14.08 -16.80 -10.41
CA TYR A 13 13.02 -15.94 -9.86
C TYR A 13 12.96 -16.01 -8.32
N SER A 14 14.11 -15.99 -7.63
CA SER A 14 14.20 -16.39 -6.23
C SER A 14 14.65 -15.32 -5.24
N GLN A 15 14.99 -14.09 -5.63
CA GLN A 15 15.67 -13.18 -4.68
C GLN A 15 15.14 -11.75 -4.52
N SER A 16 13.85 -11.48 -4.76
CA SER A 16 13.25 -10.22 -4.27
C SER A 16 11.75 -10.30 -4.04
N LYS A 17 11.27 -11.37 -3.41
CA LYS A 17 10.09 -11.20 -2.53
C LYS A 17 10.59 -10.50 -1.27
N LYS A 18 10.92 -9.20 -1.39
CA LYS A 18 10.97 -8.29 -0.24
C LYS A 18 9.58 -8.45 0.38
N TYR A 19 9.52 -9.22 1.46
CA TYR A 19 8.28 -9.68 2.06
C TYR A 19 7.58 -8.42 2.56
N ILE A 20 6.70 -7.84 1.73
CA ILE A 20 5.79 -6.79 2.20
C ILE A 20 4.99 -7.50 3.28
N PRO A 21 5.16 -7.15 4.57
CA PRO A 21 4.29 -7.71 5.58
C PRO A 21 2.87 -7.40 5.12
N SER A 22 1.94 -8.34 5.30
CA SER A 22 0.52 -8.00 5.26
C SER A 22 0.27 -7.01 6.40
N ILE A 23 0.53 -5.72 6.16
CA ILE A 23 0.34 -4.67 7.14
C ILE A 23 -1.16 -4.50 7.26
N GLU A 24 -1.73 -5.15 8.27
CA GLU A 24 -3.10 -4.89 8.67
C GLU A 24 -3.18 -3.46 9.21
N LEU A 25 -3.72 -2.57 8.38
CA LEU A 25 -4.04 -1.22 8.81
C LEU A 25 -5.20 -1.28 9.79
N LYS A 26 -4.98 -0.78 11.01
CA LYS A 26 -6.08 -0.50 11.94
C LYS A 26 -6.97 0.58 11.31
N LYS A 27 -8.10 0.16 10.77
CA LYS A 27 -9.08 1.07 10.17
C LYS A 27 -9.74 1.90 11.27
N ILE A 28 -9.74 3.21 11.09
CA ILE A 28 -10.66 4.14 11.74
C ILE A 28 -12.06 3.91 11.14
N PRO A 29 -13.09 3.67 11.97
CA PRO A 29 -14.47 3.60 11.52
C PRO A 29 -14.91 4.90 10.81
N PRO A 30 -15.70 4.82 9.71
CA PRO A 30 -16.17 5.99 8.98
C PRO A 30 -16.87 7.02 9.86
N GLU A 31 -17.63 6.60 10.86
CA GLU A 31 -18.40 7.48 11.76
C GLU A 31 -17.47 8.37 12.60
N LYS A 32 -16.29 7.83 12.98
CA LYS A 32 -15.26 8.62 13.67
C LYS A 32 -14.62 9.62 12.72
N ALA A 33 -14.37 9.24 11.47
CA ALA A 33 -13.84 10.13 10.45
C ALA A 33 -14.84 11.26 10.12
N LEU A 34 -16.11 10.91 9.93
CA LEU A 34 -17.21 11.85 9.76
C LEU A 34 -17.28 12.87 10.89
N HIS A 35 -17.20 12.42 12.15
CA HIS A 35 -17.22 13.33 13.29
C HIS A 35 -16.01 14.29 13.30
N LEU A 36 -14.81 13.79 12.98
CA LEU A 36 -13.60 14.60 12.90
C LEU A 36 -13.68 15.64 11.78
N LEU A 37 -14.16 15.24 10.60
CA LEU A 37 -14.28 16.12 9.43
C LEU A 37 -15.35 17.20 9.66
N ARG A 38 -16.51 16.83 10.23
CA ARG A 38 -17.52 17.83 10.63
C ARG A 38 -17.01 18.80 11.69
N LYS A 39 -16.27 18.31 12.69
CA LYS A 39 -15.64 19.17 13.71
C LYS A 39 -14.63 20.15 13.11
N ALA A 40 -13.97 19.77 12.01
CA ALA A 40 -13.06 20.63 11.26
C ALA A 40 -13.78 21.63 10.33
N GLY A 41 -15.12 21.61 10.28
CA GLY A 41 -15.94 22.52 9.47
C GLY A 41 -16.31 21.99 8.09
N TYR A 42 -16.06 20.72 7.79
CA TYR A 42 -16.48 20.11 6.53
C TYR A 42 -17.93 19.62 6.64
N ASP A 43 -18.80 20.16 5.80
CA ASP A 43 -20.17 19.69 5.65
C ASP A 43 -20.21 18.49 4.70
N ILE A 44 -20.06 17.29 5.28
CA ILE A 44 -20.09 16.03 4.56
C ILE A 44 -21.08 15.05 5.19
N ASN A 45 -21.59 14.14 4.37
CA ASN A 45 -22.43 13.03 4.79
C ASN A 45 -21.61 11.75 5.06
N GLU A 46 -22.30 10.69 5.49
CA GLU A 46 -21.67 9.41 5.84
C GLU A 46 -21.00 8.73 4.64
N GLU A 47 -21.71 8.64 3.51
CA GLU A 47 -21.22 8.08 2.24
C GLU A 47 -19.93 8.78 1.78
N GLN A 48 -19.90 10.11 1.79
CA GLN A 48 -18.71 10.90 1.47
C GLN A 48 -17.57 10.61 2.44
N SER A 49 -17.85 10.39 3.73
CA SER A 49 -16.80 10.04 4.70
C SER A 49 -16.22 8.65 4.44
N GLU A 50 -17.04 7.68 4.00
CA GLU A 50 -16.59 6.35 3.61
C GLU A 50 -15.66 6.41 2.41
N GLU A 51 -16.06 7.13 1.35
CA GLU A 51 -15.25 7.32 0.15
C GLU A 51 -13.91 7.99 0.46
N ILE A 52 -13.92 9.06 1.26
CA ILE A 52 -12.70 9.77 1.70
C ILE A 52 -11.77 8.81 2.44
N MET A 53 -12.32 8.03 3.38
CA MET A 53 -11.52 7.08 4.16
C MET A 53 -10.95 5.97 3.30
N GLU A 54 -11.70 5.43 2.34
CA GLU A 54 -11.21 4.44 1.39
C GLU A 54 -10.02 4.98 0.59
N PHE A 55 -10.13 6.19 0.06
CA PHE A 55 -9.06 6.85 -0.66
C PHE A 55 -7.80 7.04 0.20
N ILE A 56 -7.97 7.48 1.46
CA ILE A 56 -6.85 7.63 2.42
C ILE A 56 -6.18 6.27 2.67
N TYR A 57 -6.93 5.19 2.85
CA TYR A 57 -6.35 3.85 3.05
C TYR A 57 -5.56 3.38 1.83
N ILE A 58 -6.01 3.69 0.61
CA ILE A 58 -5.27 3.36 -0.62
C ILE A 58 -3.93 4.08 -0.62
N ILE A 59 -3.91 5.39 -0.34
CA ILE A 59 -2.67 6.17 -0.27
C ILE A 59 -1.72 5.58 0.78
N VAL A 60 -2.20 5.33 2.00
CA VAL A 60 -1.38 4.75 3.07
C VAL A 60 -0.79 3.41 2.65
N LYS A 61 -1.58 2.52 2.04
CA LYS A 61 -1.09 1.23 1.53
C LYS A 61 0.01 1.41 0.47
N LEU A 62 -0.17 2.34 -0.47
CA LEU A 62 0.80 2.64 -1.50
C LEU A 62 2.10 3.20 -0.91
N THR A 63 2.00 4.16 0.02
CA THR A 63 3.16 4.76 0.70
C THR A 63 3.91 3.73 1.54
N LEU A 64 3.21 2.89 2.30
CA LEU A 64 3.87 1.82 3.07
C LEU A 64 4.54 0.81 2.14
N LYS A 65 3.87 0.43 1.04
CA LYS A 65 4.47 -0.43 0.02
C LYS A 65 5.75 0.20 -0.50
N GLU A 66 5.73 1.47 -0.92
CA GLU A 66 6.92 2.17 -1.39
C GLU A 66 8.03 2.19 -0.33
N PHE A 67 7.72 2.56 0.91
CA PHE A 67 8.71 2.63 1.99
C PHE A 67 9.36 1.28 2.32
N PHE A 68 8.59 0.18 2.31
CA PHE A 68 9.11 -1.16 2.58
C PHE A 68 9.65 -1.89 1.34
N THR A 69 9.39 -1.39 0.12
CA THR A 69 9.88 -2.00 -1.13
C THR A 69 11.07 -1.26 -1.74
N SER A 70 11.25 0.03 -1.46
CA SER A 70 12.44 0.80 -1.84
C SER A 70 13.66 0.30 -1.07
N ASP A 71 14.76 0.04 -1.79
CA ASP A 71 15.96 -0.71 -1.38
C ASP A 71 16.50 -0.40 0.01
#